data_AF-A0A7T4R2X9-F1
#
_entry.id   AF-A0A7T4R2X9-F1
#
_cell.length_a   1.000
_cell.length_b   1.000
_cell.length_c   1.000
_cell.angle_alpha   90.00
_cell.angle_beta   90.00
_cell.angle_gamma   90.00
#
_symmetry.space_group_name_H-M   'P 1'
#
loop_
_entity.id
_entity.type
_entity.pdbx_description
1 polymer ?
#
loop_
_entity_poly.entity_id
_entity_poly.type
_entity_poly.pdbx_seq_one_letter_code
_entity_poly.pdbx_strand_id
1 'polypeptide(L)'
;MKRSVLSLSLSALLMLTACANSPRSTEQILSDRGFQRGETVDRIKDYQISGWNYVDERHVIFNAGPSRNYLITLKIDCRDLSGAEYIGFSSTTSDVTKFDKVVVGTPIGPRSCPIDTLTKLEKID
;
A
#
# COMPACT_ATOMS: atom_id res chain seq x y z
N MET A 1 -64.91 34.23 2.57
CA MET A 1 -64.32 33.20 1.69
C MET A 1 -62.86 33.01 2.12
N LYS A 2 -62.53 31.85 2.71
CA LYS A 2 -61.18 31.47 3.17
C LYS A 2 -60.82 30.17 2.45
N ARG A 3 -59.81 30.19 1.58
CA ARG A 3 -59.12 29.00 1.05
C ARG A 3 -57.67 29.42 0.76
N SER A 4 -56.81 29.25 1.76
CA SER A 4 -55.86 28.14 1.82
C SER A 4 -54.56 28.51 1.12
N VAL A 5 -53.71 29.19 1.90
CA VAL A 5 -52.27 29.22 1.70
C VAL A 5 -51.78 27.81 2.02
N LEU A 6 -51.26 27.06 1.05
CA LEU A 6 -50.38 25.94 1.34
C LEU A 6 -49.61 25.52 0.10
N SER A 7 -48.30 25.35 0.30
CA SER A 7 -47.46 24.38 -0.40
C SER A 7 -46.88 24.79 -1.76
N LEU A 8 -45.83 25.62 -1.75
CA LEU A 8 -44.85 25.63 -2.84
C LEU A 8 -43.43 25.84 -2.30
N SER A 9 -42.97 24.94 -1.42
CA SER A 9 -41.66 25.07 -0.76
C SER A 9 -41.08 23.72 -0.36
N LEU A 10 -40.81 22.79 -1.30
CA LEU A 10 -40.17 21.52 -0.90
C LEU A 10 -39.32 20.79 -1.97
N SER A 11 -38.79 21.44 -3.01
CA SER A 11 -38.16 20.69 -4.11
C SER A 11 -36.67 20.98 -4.39
N ALA A 12 -35.95 21.70 -3.51
CA ALA A 12 -34.61 22.21 -3.84
C ALA A 12 -33.41 21.62 -3.05
N LEU A 13 -33.54 20.52 -2.30
CA LEU A 13 -32.47 20.06 -1.37
C LEU A 13 -31.76 18.72 -1.68
N LEU A 14 -31.88 18.15 -2.88
CA LEU A 14 -31.40 16.76 -3.13
C LEU A 14 -30.14 16.60 -4.01
N MET A 15 -29.34 17.65 -4.25
CA MET A 15 -28.26 17.58 -5.24
C MET A 15 -26.84 17.82 -4.69
N LEU A 16 -26.42 17.24 -3.56
CA LEU A 16 -25.03 17.41 -3.07
C LEU A 16 -24.44 16.23 -2.27
N THR A 17 -24.63 14.99 -2.69
CA THR A 17 -23.89 13.86 -2.08
C THR A 17 -23.37 12.87 -3.12
N ALA A 18 -22.50 13.34 -4.00
CA ALA A 18 -21.55 12.48 -4.70
C ALA A 18 -20.17 12.70 -4.07
N CYS A 19 -19.95 12.17 -2.85
CA CYS A 19 -18.61 12.11 -2.29
C CYS A 19 -17.77 11.25 -3.24
N ALA A 20 -16.81 11.90 -3.90
CA ALA A 20 -15.87 11.26 -4.80
C ALA A 20 -14.95 10.32 -3.99
N ASN A 21 -15.35 9.06 -3.85
CA ASN A 21 -14.49 8.00 -3.36
C ASN A 21 -13.51 7.59 -4.46
N SER A 22 -12.50 8.43 -4.71
CA SER A 22 -11.37 8.04 -5.55
C SER A 22 -10.51 7.01 -4.81
N PRO A 23 -9.95 6.00 -5.50
CA PRO A 23 -8.95 5.10 -4.91
C PRO A 23 -7.81 5.92 -4.30
N ARG A 24 -7.37 5.54 -3.10
CA ARG A 24 -6.22 6.20 -2.46
C ARG A 24 -4.96 5.89 -3.23
N SER A 25 -4.12 6.89 -3.44
CA SER A 25 -2.80 6.71 -4.04
C SER A 25 -1.83 6.06 -3.05
N THR A 26 -0.77 5.45 -3.58
CA THR A 26 0.33 4.90 -2.77
C THR A 26 0.90 5.96 -1.83
N GLU A 27 1.08 7.20 -2.28
CA GLU A 27 1.60 8.32 -1.48
C GLU A 27 0.69 8.68 -0.31
N GLN A 28 -0.63 8.69 -0.53
CA GLN A 28 -1.60 8.93 0.54
C GLN A 28 -1.50 7.83 1.60
N ILE A 29 -1.44 6.57 1.18
CA ILE A 29 -1.31 5.44 2.11
C ILE A 29 0.01 5.49 2.89
N LEU A 30 1.12 5.89 2.26
CA LEU A 30 2.40 6.09 2.94
C LEU A 30 2.32 7.22 3.98
N SER A 31 1.74 8.36 3.59
CA SER A 31 1.61 9.53 4.44
C SER A 31 0.72 9.26 5.64
N ASP A 32 -0.41 8.56 5.44
CA ASP A 32 -1.31 8.09 6.50
C ASP A 32 -0.58 7.19 7.52
N ARG A 33 0.50 6.52 7.09
CA ARG A 33 1.35 5.64 7.91
C ARG A 33 2.59 6.36 8.47
N GLY A 34 2.68 7.67 8.29
CA GLY A 34 3.79 8.49 8.75
C GLY A 34 5.08 8.30 7.95
N PHE A 35 4.97 7.90 6.68
CA PHE A 35 6.11 7.70 5.79
C PHE A 35 6.06 8.57 4.54
N GLN A 36 7.23 8.99 4.08
CA GLN A 36 7.47 9.53 2.74
C GLN A 36 8.54 8.70 2.02
N ARG A 37 8.56 8.75 0.68
CA ARG A 37 9.59 8.08 -0.11
C ARG A 37 10.91 8.84 0.01
N GLY A 38 11.96 8.13 0.38
CA GLY A 38 13.34 8.59 0.29
C GLY A 38 14.02 8.05 -0.96
N GLU A 39 15.32 7.76 -0.81
CA GLU A 39 16.18 7.28 -1.89
C GLU A 39 15.85 5.85 -2.35
N THR A 40 15.83 5.63 -3.67
CA THR A 40 15.85 4.29 -4.27
C THR A 40 17.24 3.66 -4.16
N VAL A 41 17.31 2.44 -3.65
CA VAL A 41 18.55 1.69 -3.46
C VAL A 41 18.56 0.41 -4.29
N ASP A 42 19.74 -0.08 -4.64
CA ASP A 42 19.87 -1.37 -5.33
C ASP A 42 19.73 -2.58 -4.41
N ARG A 43 19.91 -2.39 -3.10
CA ARG A 43 19.86 -3.47 -2.11
C ARG A 43 19.44 -3.03 -0.70
N ILE A 44 18.79 -3.94 0.02
CA ILE A 44 18.57 -3.91 1.46
C ILE A 44 19.55 -4.89 2.08
N LYS A 45 20.56 -4.38 2.78
CA LYS A 45 21.61 -5.22 3.41
C LYS A 45 21.17 -5.80 4.74
N ASP A 46 21.68 -6.98 5.08
CA ASP A 46 21.55 -7.61 6.40
C ASP A 46 20.14 -7.42 7.00
N TYR A 47 19.13 -7.82 6.23
CA TYR A 47 17.75 -7.57 6.62
C TYR A 47 17.29 -8.57 7.68
N GLN A 48 16.40 -8.10 8.54
CA GLN A 48 15.61 -8.96 9.40
C GLN A 48 14.14 -8.67 9.12
N ILE A 49 13.33 -9.71 8.91
CA ILE A 49 11.89 -9.54 8.73
C ILE A 49 11.29 -9.17 10.08
N SER A 50 11.10 -7.86 10.29
CA SER A 50 10.51 -7.32 11.52
C SER A 50 9.01 -7.02 11.36
N GLY A 51 8.53 -6.94 10.12
CA GLY A 51 7.14 -6.65 9.80
C GLY A 51 6.97 -6.26 8.34
N TRP A 52 5.71 -6.19 7.92
CA TRP A 52 5.32 -5.71 6.60
C TRP A 52 3.89 -5.15 6.62
N ASN A 53 3.56 -4.29 5.66
CA ASN A 53 2.21 -3.76 5.50
C ASN A 53 1.83 -3.68 4.02
N TYR A 54 0.70 -4.28 3.66
CA TYR A 54 0.09 -4.15 2.33
C TYR A 54 -0.16 -2.70 1.96
N VAL A 55 0.17 -2.26 0.74
CA VAL A 55 -0.23 -0.93 0.23
C VAL A 55 -1.23 -1.10 -0.91
N ASP A 56 -0.83 -1.82 -1.95
CA ASP A 56 -1.67 -2.24 -3.07
C ASP A 56 -1.06 -3.51 -3.70
N GLU A 57 -1.59 -4.01 -4.82
CA GLU A 57 -1.10 -5.24 -5.46
C GLU A 57 0.33 -5.15 -5.99
N ARG A 58 0.92 -3.95 -6.09
CA ARG A 58 2.28 -3.72 -6.58
C ARG A 58 3.22 -3.18 -5.52
N HIS A 59 2.71 -2.76 -4.36
CA HIS A 59 3.50 -2.07 -3.35
C HIS A 59 3.32 -2.72 -1.98
N VAL A 60 4.44 -2.94 -1.31
CA VAL A 60 4.46 -3.40 0.08
C VAL A 60 5.48 -2.60 0.88
N ILE A 61 5.09 -2.19 2.09
CA ILE A 61 6.03 -1.65 3.07
C ILE A 61 6.69 -2.83 3.75
N PHE A 62 8.01 -2.84 3.77
CA PHE A 62 8.82 -3.85 4.44
C PHE A 62 9.66 -3.23 5.55
N ASN A 63 9.62 -3.81 6.74
CA ASN A 63 10.41 -3.39 7.89
C ASN A 63 11.62 -4.34 8.02
N ALA A 64 12.80 -3.84 7.63
CA ALA A 64 14.05 -4.60 7.57
C ALA A 64 14.86 -4.60 8.88
N GLY A 65 14.28 -4.08 9.96
CA GLY A 65 14.91 -3.88 11.27
C GLY A 65 14.48 -2.56 11.93
N PRO A 66 15.05 -2.20 13.09
CA PRO A 66 14.72 -0.96 13.80
C PRO A 66 14.92 0.27 12.91
N SER A 67 13.86 1.07 12.75
CA SER A 67 13.85 2.30 11.93
C SER A 67 14.23 2.13 10.45
N ARG A 68 14.24 0.89 9.93
CA ARG A 68 14.60 0.59 8.54
C ARG A 68 13.35 0.16 7.78
N ASN A 69 12.75 1.10 7.07
CA ASN A 69 11.51 0.90 6.35
C ASN A 69 11.77 1.09 4.85
N TYR A 70 11.16 0.23 4.03
CA TYR A 70 11.30 0.28 2.59
C TYR A 70 9.94 0.10 1.93
N LEU A 71 9.70 0.84 0.85
CA LEU A 71 8.67 0.52 -0.12
C LEU A 71 9.30 -0.40 -1.16
N ILE A 72 8.74 -1.60 -1.30
CA ILE A 72 9.10 -2.53 -2.34
C ILE A 72 8.04 -2.43 -3.41
N THR A 73 8.48 -2.07 -4.62
CA THR A 73 7.63 -2.04 -5.81
C THR A 73 7.83 -3.33 -6.58
N LEU A 74 6.74 -3.93 -7.03
CA LEU A 74 6.72 -5.16 -7.81
C LEU A 74 6.57 -4.86 -9.29
N LYS A 75 7.18 -5.70 -10.13
CA LYS A 75 7.12 -5.56 -11.60
C LYS A 75 5.73 -5.82 -12.17
N ILE A 76 4.96 -6.65 -11.49
CA ILE A 76 3.61 -7.09 -11.88
C ILE A 76 2.69 -7.02 -10.68
N ASP A 77 1.37 -6.96 -10.96
CA ASP A 77 0.35 -7.06 -9.93
C ASP A 77 0.40 -8.44 -9.26
N CYS A 78 0.65 -8.43 -7.96
CA CYS A 78 0.75 -9.60 -7.11
C CYS A 78 -0.59 -9.79 -6.39
N ARG A 79 -1.57 -10.38 -7.10
CA ARG A 79 -2.97 -10.49 -6.64
C ARG A 79 -3.14 -11.07 -5.24
N ASP A 80 -2.29 -12.02 -4.88
CA ASP A 80 -2.35 -12.71 -3.58
C ASP A 80 -1.77 -11.89 -2.42
N LEU A 81 -1.16 -10.72 -2.70
CA LEU A 81 -0.52 -9.88 -1.69
C LEU A 81 -1.51 -9.29 -0.68
N SER A 82 -2.76 -9.02 -1.09
CA SER A 82 -3.81 -8.45 -0.23
C SER A 82 -4.25 -9.41 0.89
N GLY A 83 -4.16 -10.72 0.65
CA GLY A 83 -4.52 -11.79 1.58
C GLY A 83 -3.32 -12.59 2.10
N ALA A 84 -2.11 -12.05 1.94
CA ALA A 84 -0.88 -12.72 2.36
C ALA A 84 -0.86 -12.94 3.88
N GLU A 85 -0.58 -14.18 4.31
CA GLU A 85 -0.38 -14.48 5.73
C GLU A 85 1.00 -14.00 6.21
N TYR A 86 1.99 -14.13 5.33
CA TYR A 86 3.35 -13.66 5.53
C TYR A 86 3.99 -13.30 4.19
N ILE A 87 5.08 -12.54 4.26
CA ILE A 87 5.97 -12.32 3.11
C ILE A 87 7.40 -12.74 3.46
N GLY A 88 8.15 -13.11 2.45
CA GLY A 88 9.59 -13.35 2.50
C GLY A 88 10.26 -12.95 1.18
N PHE A 89 11.50 -13.37 0.99
CA PHE A 89 12.27 -13.07 -0.20
C PHE A 89 12.87 -14.34 -0.80
N SER A 90 13.07 -14.36 -2.11
CA SER A 90 13.77 -15.45 -2.79
C SER A 90 15.30 -15.43 -2.61
N SER A 91 15.84 -14.40 -1.95
CA SER A 91 17.28 -14.26 -1.74
C SER A 91 17.83 -15.41 -0.91
N THR A 92 19.00 -15.91 -1.31
CA THR A 92 19.78 -16.91 -0.57
C THR A 92 20.88 -16.29 0.28
N THR A 93 20.93 -14.95 0.34
CA THR A 93 21.94 -14.18 1.08
C THR A 93 21.27 -13.34 2.18
N SER A 94 22.07 -12.63 2.99
CA SER A 94 21.56 -11.65 3.96
C SER A 94 21.08 -10.34 3.33
N ASP A 95 21.21 -10.19 2.01
CA ASP A 95 20.80 -9.01 1.25
C ASP A 95 19.56 -9.31 0.40
N VAL A 96 18.68 -8.32 0.19
CA VAL A 96 17.64 -8.34 -0.86
C VAL A 96 17.99 -7.32 -1.93
N THR A 97 17.86 -7.69 -3.19
CA THR A 97 18.13 -6.84 -4.35
C THR A 97 16.90 -6.73 -5.25
N LYS A 98 16.94 -5.83 -6.23
CA LYS A 98 15.90 -5.74 -7.27
C LYS A 98 15.79 -6.96 -8.20
N PHE A 99 16.74 -7.89 -8.14
CA PHE A 99 16.70 -9.13 -8.92
C PHE A 99 15.99 -10.27 -8.18
N ASP A 100 15.69 -10.06 -6.90
CA ASP A 100 14.94 -11.01 -6.09
C ASP A 100 13.43 -10.89 -6.29
N LYS A 101 12.69 -11.76 -5.64
CA LYS A 101 11.24 -11.82 -5.63
C LYS A 101 10.73 -11.70 -4.20
N VAL A 102 9.62 -11.00 -4.01
CA VAL A 102 8.80 -11.14 -2.81
C VAL A 102 8.08 -12.48 -2.90
N VAL A 103 8.20 -13.29 -1.85
CA VAL A 103 7.51 -14.57 -1.72
C VAL A 103 6.34 -14.35 -0.77
N VAL A 104 5.13 -14.46 -1.29
CA VAL A 104 3.88 -14.32 -0.54
C VAL A 104 3.38 -15.68 -0.11
N GLY A 105 3.15 -15.88 1.19
CA GLY A 105 2.52 -17.07 1.73
C GLY A 105 1.01 -17.02 1.60
N THR A 106 0.41 -18.04 0.98
CA THR A 106 -1.05 -18.17 0.83
C THR A 106 -1.50 -19.58 1.25
N PRO A 107 -2.79 -19.80 1.55
CA PRO A 107 -3.31 -21.14 1.89
C PRO A 107 -3.10 -22.21 0.81
N ILE A 108 -3.00 -21.80 -0.46
CA ILE A 108 -2.81 -22.71 -1.61
C ILE A 108 -1.32 -22.87 -1.99
N GLY A 109 -0.41 -22.25 -1.24
CA GLY A 109 1.04 -22.32 -1.44
C GLY A 109 1.68 -20.96 -1.73
N PRO A 110 3.03 -20.90 -1.71
CA PRO A 110 3.75 -19.64 -1.89
C PRO A 110 3.67 -19.13 -3.34
N ARG A 111 3.61 -17.81 -3.49
CA ARG A 111 3.57 -17.10 -4.77
C ARG A 111 4.72 -16.11 -4.84
N SER A 112 5.43 -16.08 -5.96
CA SER A 112 6.63 -15.24 -6.10
C SER A 112 6.37 -14.08 -7.06
N CYS A 113 6.63 -12.87 -6.60
CA CYS A 113 6.38 -11.63 -7.32
C CYS A 113 7.71 -10.88 -7.52
N PRO A 114 8.19 -10.68 -8.76
CA PRO A 114 9.47 -10.03 -9.03
C PRO A 114 9.53 -8.59 -8.53
N ILE A 115 10.64 -8.24 -7.87
CA ILE A 115 10.90 -6.88 -7.40
C ILE A 115 11.28 -6.01 -8.61
N ASP A 116 10.76 -4.78 -8.61
CA ASP A 116 11.14 -3.72 -9.54
C ASP A 116 12.13 -2.75 -8.89
N THR A 117 11.70 -2.12 -7.78
CA THR A 117 12.50 -1.13 -7.05
C THR A 117 12.42 -1.33 -5.55
N LEU A 118 13.49 -0.90 -4.86
CA LEU A 118 13.58 -0.84 -3.42
C LEU A 118 13.77 0.62 -3.03
N THR A 119 12.81 1.23 -2.34
CA THR A 119 12.87 2.65 -1.98
C THR A 119 12.86 2.79 -0.47
N LYS A 120 13.82 3.51 0.11
CA LYS A 120 13.80 3.82 1.54
C LYS A 120 12.53 4.60 1.87
N LEU A 121 11.99 4.36 3.07
CA LEU A 121 10.93 5.16 3.64
C LEU A 121 11.47 5.95 4.82
N GLU A 122 11.24 7.26 4.77
CA GLU A 122 11.60 8.21 5.81
C GLU A 122 10.36 8.54 6.62
N LYS A 123 10.52 8.75 7.93
CA LYS A 123 9.39 9.19 8.75
C LYS A 123 9.06 10.64 8.44
N ILE A 124 7.77 10.96 8.44
CA ILE A 124 7.28 12.34 8.42
C ILE A 124 7.21 12.79 9.88
N ASP A 125 7.89 13.89 10.21
CA ASP A 125 7.86 14.53 11.53
C ASP A 125 6.55 15.31 11.77
#